data_AF-A0A9C6TD58-F1
#
_entry.id   AF-A0A9C6TD58-F1
#
_cell.length_a   1.000
_cell.length_b   1.000
_cell.length_c   1.000
_cell.angle_alpha   90.00
_cell.angle_beta   90.00
_cell.angle_gamma   90.00
#
_symmetry.space_group_name_H-M   'P 1'
#
loop_
_entity.id
_entity.type
_entity.pdbx_description
1 polymer ?
#
loop_
_entity_poly.entity_id
_entity_poly.type
_entity_poly.pdbx_seq_one_letter_code
_entity_poly.pdbx_strand_id
1 'polypeptide(L)'
;MVEPLFSSLSSDADPIIFVWYDALNPEHENGVSSQRNGIQLEKAAVLFNLGAICSQIAASCDRTTALGRHLAMEAFKVAANFFFQLWKVFAKDVVSATLDLTLLFVEFLHVLFAAQASELELQQQLNNNDASYALQQHRCALSFSSSIFTDTYGFGCGCTETCLLF
;
A
#
# COMPACT_ATOMS: atom_id res chain seq x y z
N MET A 1 -9.98 -14.29 -18.54
CA MET A 1 -10.55 -13.72 -17.31
C MET A 1 -11.29 -14.83 -16.57
N VAL A 2 -10.91 -15.15 -15.33
CA VAL A 2 -11.43 -16.30 -14.58
C VAL A 2 -12.65 -15.98 -13.69
N GLU A 3 -12.97 -14.70 -13.48
CA GLU A 3 -14.13 -14.24 -12.71
C GLU A 3 -15.45 -15.00 -12.97
N PRO A 4 -15.86 -15.21 -14.23
CA PRO A 4 -17.14 -15.86 -14.53
C PRO A 4 -17.21 -17.30 -14.02
N LEU A 5 -16.08 -17.93 -13.69
CA LEU A 5 -16.03 -19.27 -13.13
C LEU A 5 -16.49 -19.30 -11.68
N PHE A 6 -16.32 -18.22 -10.91
CA PHE A 6 -16.74 -18.14 -9.51
C PHE A 6 -18.24 -17.89 -9.34
N SER A 7 -18.86 -17.24 -10.34
CA SER A 7 -20.31 -17.01 -10.39
C SER A 7 -21.08 -18.16 -11.05
N SER A 8 -20.39 -19.01 -11.81
CA SER A 8 -21.00 -20.14 -12.56
C SER A 8 -20.85 -21.50 -11.87
N LEU A 9 -20.23 -21.55 -10.69
CA LEU A 9 -20.22 -22.74 -9.85
C LEU A 9 -21.67 -23.12 -9.54
N SER A 10 -22.06 -24.32 -9.99
CA SER A 10 -23.34 -24.96 -9.66
C SER A 10 -23.57 -24.94 -8.16
N SER A 11 -24.83 -24.86 -7.72
CA SER A 11 -25.20 -25.02 -6.30
C SER A 11 -24.71 -26.36 -5.72
N ASP A 12 -24.42 -27.35 -6.56
CA ASP A 12 -23.90 -28.68 -6.19
C ASP A 12 -22.37 -28.77 -6.18
N ALA A 13 -21.64 -27.73 -6.60
CA ALA A 13 -20.18 -27.74 -6.57
C ALA A 13 -19.65 -27.31 -5.19
N ASP A 14 -18.61 -27.99 -4.71
CA ASP A 14 -17.90 -27.56 -3.51
C ASP A 14 -17.35 -26.14 -3.70
N PRO A 15 -17.56 -25.26 -2.72
CA PRO A 15 -17.13 -23.89 -2.86
C PRO A 15 -15.64 -23.73 -2.65
N ILE A 16 -15.06 -22.75 -3.33
CA ILE A 16 -13.69 -22.32 -3.05
C ILE A 16 -13.75 -21.34 -1.89
N ILE A 17 -13.02 -21.61 -0.82
CA ILE A 17 -12.93 -20.73 0.35
C ILE A 17 -11.57 -20.04 0.29
N PHE A 18 -11.56 -18.72 0.21
CA PHE A 18 -10.34 -17.92 0.35
C PHE A 18 -10.18 -17.53 1.82
N VAL A 19 -8.97 -17.67 2.35
CA VAL A 19 -8.62 -17.34 3.73
C VAL A 19 -7.33 -16.53 3.69
N TRP A 20 -7.37 -15.34 4.28
CA TRP A 20 -6.25 -14.41 4.38
C TRP A 20 -6.08 -13.93 5.82
N TYR A 21 -4.83 -13.79 6.25
CA TYR A 21 -4.46 -13.35 7.59
C TYR A 21 -4.05 -11.88 7.54
N ASP A 22 -4.37 -11.14 8.60
CA ASP A 22 -3.96 -9.75 8.78
C ASP A 22 -2.43 -9.63 8.79
N ALA A 23 -1.89 -8.81 7.88
CA ALA A 23 -0.46 -8.61 7.74
C ALA A 23 0.20 -7.89 8.94
N LEU A 24 -0.57 -7.21 9.79
CA LEU A 24 -0.10 -6.43 10.93
C LEU A 24 -0.34 -7.12 12.27
N ASN A 25 -1.48 -7.78 12.43
CA ASN A 25 -1.86 -8.42 13.68
C ASN A 25 -2.65 -9.72 13.46
N PRO A 26 -1.98 -10.80 13.01
CA PRO A 26 -2.64 -12.05 12.65
C PRO A 26 -3.29 -12.77 13.83
N GLU A 27 -2.87 -12.48 15.07
CA GLU A 27 -3.33 -13.14 16.30
C GLU A 27 -4.57 -12.46 16.94
N HIS A 28 -5.06 -11.36 16.37
CA HIS A 28 -6.23 -10.64 16.89
C HIS A 28 -7.55 -11.37 16.57
N GLU A 29 -8.63 -11.07 17.31
CA GLU A 29 -9.96 -11.65 17.10
C GLU A 29 -10.48 -11.47 15.66
N ASN A 30 -10.06 -10.38 15.00
CA ASN A 30 -10.35 -10.07 13.59
C ASN A 30 -9.13 -10.28 12.66
N GLY A 31 -8.13 -11.05 13.09
CA GLY A 31 -6.87 -11.27 12.37
C GLY A 31 -7.00 -12.20 11.15
N VAL A 32 -8.18 -12.73 10.87
CA VAL A 32 -8.45 -13.63 9.75
C VAL A 32 -9.71 -13.20 9.01
N SER A 33 -9.61 -13.08 7.69
CA SER A 33 -10.75 -12.90 6.78
C SER A 33 -10.94 -14.16 5.94
N SER A 34 -12.18 -14.66 5.88
CA SER A 34 -12.51 -15.84 5.07
C SER A 34 -13.83 -15.65 4.33
N GLN A 35 -13.84 -15.93 3.02
CA GLN A 35 -15.05 -15.78 2.20
C GLN A 35 -15.21 -16.92 1.19
N ARG A 36 -16.43 -17.48 1.16
CA ARG A 36 -16.87 -18.49 0.17
C ARG A 36 -17.03 -17.83 -1.19
N ASN A 37 -16.35 -18.35 -2.21
CA ASN A 37 -16.26 -17.80 -3.56
C ASN A 37 -15.88 -16.30 -3.58
N GLY A 38 -15.10 -15.87 -2.59
CA GLY A 38 -14.69 -14.47 -2.38
C GLY A 38 -13.58 -13.99 -3.32
N ILE A 39 -13.81 -13.97 -4.63
CA ILE A 39 -12.80 -13.55 -5.60
C ILE A 39 -12.33 -12.09 -5.39
N GLN A 40 -13.18 -11.24 -4.83
CA GLN A 40 -12.79 -9.87 -4.47
C GLN A 40 -11.79 -9.85 -3.32
N LEU A 41 -12.02 -10.66 -2.27
CA LEU A 41 -11.07 -10.82 -1.16
C LEU A 41 -9.71 -11.32 -1.68
N GLU A 42 -9.72 -12.34 -2.54
CA GLU A 42 -8.49 -12.87 -3.16
C GLU A 42 -7.72 -11.80 -3.92
N LYS A 43 -8.40 -11.06 -4.80
CA LYS A 43 -7.76 -10.00 -5.59
C LYS A 43 -7.19 -8.88 -4.72
N ALA A 44 -7.92 -8.49 -3.69
CA ALA A 44 -7.49 -7.44 -2.77
C ALA A 44 -6.24 -7.85 -2.00
N ALA A 45 -6.22 -9.07 -1.45
CA ALA A 45 -5.07 -9.60 -0.73
C ALA A 45 -3.86 -9.80 -1.65
N VAL A 46 -4.05 -10.28 -2.89
CA VAL A 46 -2.97 -10.38 -3.87
C VAL A 46 -2.39 -9.00 -4.23
N LEU A 47 -3.23 -7.98 -4.43
CA LEU A 47 -2.77 -6.61 -4.68
C LEU A 47 -2.01 -6.04 -3.48
N PHE A 48 -2.48 -6.28 -2.26
CA PHE A 48 -1.79 -5.90 -1.04
C PHE A 48 -0.37 -6.51 -1.02
N ASN A 49 -0.25 -7.82 -1.26
CA ASN A 49 1.03 -8.51 -1.26
C ASN A 49 1.98 -8.02 -2.35
N LEU A 50 1.47 -7.69 -3.55
CA LEU A 50 2.27 -7.09 -4.61
C LEU A 50 2.82 -5.72 -4.20
N GLY A 51 1.98 -4.89 -3.57
CA GLY A 51 2.41 -3.61 -2.99
C GLY A 51 3.49 -3.79 -1.92
N ALA A 52 3.28 -4.73 -0.98
CA ALA A 52 4.20 -5.03 0.12
C ALA A 52 5.56 -5.55 -0.37
N ILE A 53 5.58 -6.47 -1.33
CA ILE A 53 6.85 -6.98 -1.90
C ILE A 53 7.60 -5.84 -2.62
N CYS A 54 6.89 -4.98 -3.36
CA CYS A 54 7.53 -3.84 -4.01
C CYS A 54 8.12 -2.85 -2.99
N SER A 55 7.46 -2.62 -1.84
CA SER A 55 8.02 -1.79 -0.77
C SER A 55 9.23 -2.43 -0.09
N GLN A 56 9.24 -3.75 0.12
CA GLN A 56 10.40 -4.47 0.64
C GLN A 56 11.60 -4.37 -0.31
N ILE A 57 11.38 -4.54 -1.62
CA ILE A 57 12.41 -4.37 -2.64
C ILE A 57 13.00 -2.96 -2.54
N ALA A 58 12.14 -1.93 -2.50
CA ALA A 58 12.58 -0.55 -2.36
C ALA A 58 13.38 -0.31 -1.06
N ALA A 59 12.93 -0.90 0.05
CA ALA A 59 13.60 -0.83 1.34
C ALA A 59 15.00 -1.45 1.32
N SER A 60 15.18 -2.55 0.60
CA SER A 60 16.43 -3.31 0.48
C SER A 60 17.50 -2.66 -0.42
N CYS A 61 17.15 -1.66 -1.22
CA CYS A 61 18.07 -1.03 -2.16
C CYS A 61 19.17 -0.21 -1.45
N ASP A 62 20.40 -0.26 -1.97
CA ASP A 62 21.51 0.56 -1.47
C ASP A 62 21.38 2.03 -1.90
N ARG A 63 20.80 2.85 -1.01
CA ARG A 63 20.57 4.28 -1.22
C ARG A 63 21.84 5.13 -1.23
N THR A 64 23.02 4.58 -0.92
CA THR A 64 24.28 5.33 -1.03
C THR A 64 24.70 5.52 -2.50
N THR A 65 24.25 4.63 -3.39
CA THR A 65 24.54 4.68 -4.82
C THR A 65 23.43 5.38 -5.61
N ALA A 66 23.77 6.02 -6.74
CA ALA A 66 22.77 6.61 -7.62
C ALA A 66 21.80 5.57 -8.20
N LEU A 67 22.32 4.40 -8.58
CA LEU A 67 21.51 3.30 -9.09
C LEU A 67 20.54 2.78 -8.02
N GLY A 68 21.00 2.53 -6.80
CA GLY A 68 20.13 2.03 -5.73
C GLY A 68 19.06 3.03 -5.30
N ARG A 69 19.34 4.34 -5.31
CA ARG A 69 18.29 5.37 -5.13
C ARG A 69 17.24 5.33 -6.23
N HIS A 70 17.67 5.20 -7.49
CA HIS A 70 16.75 5.12 -8.61
C HIS A 70 15.85 3.87 -8.53
N LEU A 71 16.44 2.71 -8.23
CA LEU A 71 15.70 1.46 -8.05
C LEU A 71 14.71 1.55 -6.88
N ALA A 72 15.11 2.11 -5.74
CA ALA A 72 14.23 2.34 -4.60
C ALA A 72 13.06 3.25 -4.96
N MET A 73 13.32 4.35 -5.67
CA MET A 73 12.28 5.29 -6.10
C MET A 73 11.25 4.62 -7.01
N GLU A 74 11.69 3.89 -8.03
CA GLU A 74 10.78 3.22 -8.97
C GLU A 74 9.98 2.12 -8.26
N ALA A 75 10.60 1.33 -7.38
CA ALA A 75 9.91 0.31 -6.62
C ALA A 75 8.87 0.91 -5.65
N PHE A 76 9.15 2.04 -5.00
CA PHE A 76 8.15 2.76 -4.21
C PHE A 76 7.00 3.32 -5.05
N LYS A 77 7.25 3.85 -6.26
CA LYS A 77 6.19 4.26 -7.19
C LYS A 77 5.29 3.09 -7.58
N VAL A 78 5.88 1.92 -7.84
CA VAL A 78 5.14 0.70 -8.15
C VAL A 78 4.29 0.26 -6.95
N ALA A 79 4.86 0.23 -5.74
CA ALA A 79 4.13 -0.08 -4.51
C ALA A 79 2.95 0.90 -4.31
N ALA A 80 3.20 2.21 -4.41
CA ALA A 80 2.17 3.23 -4.30
C ALA A 80 1.05 3.05 -5.31
N ASN A 81 1.36 2.61 -6.54
CA ASN A 81 0.35 2.34 -7.56
C ASN A 81 -0.48 1.09 -7.24
N PHE A 82 0.11 0.01 -6.72
CA PHE A 82 -0.66 -1.15 -6.26
C PHE A 82 -1.64 -0.77 -5.14
N PHE A 83 -1.20 -0.01 -4.15
CA PHE A 83 -2.08 0.48 -3.08
C PHE A 83 -3.12 1.49 -3.56
N PHE A 84 -2.81 2.31 -4.57
CA PHE A 84 -3.80 3.18 -5.23
C PHE A 84 -4.90 2.37 -5.90
N GLN A 85 -4.53 1.32 -6.65
CA GLN A 85 -5.50 0.44 -7.30
C GLN A 85 -6.35 -0.30 -6.27
N LEU A 86 -5.72 -0.84 -5.22
CA LEU A 86 -6.42 -1.46 -4.11
C LEU A 86 -7.43 -0.49 -3.48
N TRP A 87 -7.01 0.74 -3.15
CA TRP A 87 -7.86 1.77 -2.56
C TRP A 87 -9.03 2.20 -3.45
N LYS A 88 -8.77 2.51 -4.71
CA LYS A 88 -9.77 3.12 -5.60
C LYS A 88 -10.71 2.12 -6.24
N VAL A 89 -10.25 0.89 -6.47
CA VAL A 89 -10.97 -0.10 -7.27
C VAL A 89 -11.46 -1.27 -6.43
N PHE A 90 -10.67 -1.83 -5.53
CA PHE A 90 -10.99 -3.14 -4.93
C PHE A 90 -11.50 -3.04 -3.48
N ALA A 91 -10.92 -2.19 -2.64
CA ALA A 91 -11.22 -2.13 -1.22
C ALA A 91 -12.65 -1.66 -0.88
N LYS A 92 -13.36 -1.04 -1.83
CA LYS A 92 -14.78 -0.64 -1.64
C LYS A 92 -15.75 -1.82 -1.71
N ASP A 93 -15.40 -2.85 -2.48
CA ASP A 93 -16.27 -4.00 -2.75
C ASP A 93 -15.86 -5.25 -1.96
N VAL A 94 -14.82 -5.12 -1.11
CA VAL A 94 -14.28 -6.20 -0.29
C VAL A 94 -14.85 -6.11 1.12
N VAL A 95 -15.46 -7.21 1.58
CA VAL A 95 -15.80 -7.39 2.99
C VAL A 95 -14.63 -8.13 3.65
N SER A 96 -13.73 -7.39 4.31
CA SER A 96 -12.64 -7.97 5.11
C SER A 96 -12.77 -7.56 6.57
N ALA A 97 -12.41 -8.47 7.48
CA ALA A 97 -12.28 -8.19 8.90
C ALA A 97 -10.87 -7.66 9.27
N THR A 98 -9.89 -7.83 8.38
CA THR A 98 -8.49 -7.49 8.61
C THR A 98 -8.21 -6.00 8.38
N LEU A 99 -7.32 -5.43 9.18
CA LEU A 99 -7.00 -4.00 9.18
C LEU A 99 -6.24 -3.59 7.92
N ASP A 100 -5.37 -4.47 7.42
CA ASP A 100 -4.55 -4.30 6.23
C ASP A 100 -5.34 -4.02 4.92
N LEU A 101 -6.58 -4.50 4.83
CA LEU A 101 -7.47 -4.30 3.68
C LEU A 101 -8.51 -3.19 3.88
N THR A 102 -8.46 -2.46 5.00
CA THR A 102 -9.36 -1.32 5.22
C THR A 102 -9.02 -0.14 4.30
N LEU A 103 -10.04 0.60 3.84
CA LEU A 103 -9.88 1.75 2.94
C LEU A 103 -8.87 2.77 3.46
N LEU A 104 -8.94 3.09 4.76
CA LEU A 104 -8.05 4.05 5.40
C LEU A 104 -6.60 3.56 5.36
N PHE A 105 -6.37 2.29 5.66
CA PHE A 105 -5.02 1.76 5.71
C PHE A 105 -4.38 1.66 4.32
N VAL A 106 -5.14 1.21 3.31
CA VAL A 106 -4.61 1.13 1.94
C VAL A 106 -4.38 2.52 1.31
N GLU A 107 -5.21 3.52 1.67
CA GLU A 107 -4.95 4.92 1.32
C GLU A 107 -3.66 5.43 1.97
N PHE A 108 -3.49 5.16 3.26
CA PHE A 108 -2.28 5.52 3.99
C PHE A 108 -1.03 4.93 3.33
N LEU A 109 -1.04 3.65 2.98
CA LEU A 109 0.09 3.00 2.29
C LEU A 109 0.38 3.62 0.92
N HIS A 110 -0.67 3.93 0.14
CA HIS A 110 -0.50 4.65 -1.13
C HIS A 110 0.24 5.98 -0.93
N VAL A 111 -0.21 6.80 0.03
CA VAL A 111 0.38 8.12 0.32
C VAL A 111 1.79 7.99 0.85
N LEU A 112 2.02 7.03 1.76
CA LEU A 112 3.34 6.75 2.35
C LEU A 112 4.38 6.43 1.27
N PHE A 113 4.09 5.46 0.39
CA PHE A 113 5.06 5.06 -0.63
C PHE A 113 5.22 6.12 -1.74
N ALA A 114 4.18 6.88 -2.06
CA ALA A 114 4.30 8.04 -2.95
C ALA A 114 5.20 9.14 -2.37
N ALA A 115 5.11 9.38 -1.06
CA ALA A 115 5.97 10.31 -0.36
C ALA A 115 7.43 9.83 -0.33
N GLN A 116 7.68 8.54 -0.05
CA GLN A 116 9.03 7.96 -0.09
C GLN A 116 9.67 8.03 -1.49
N ALA A 117 8.90 7.79 -2.55
CA ALA A 117 9.39 8.00 -3.92
C ALA A 117 9.75 9.46 -4.19
N SER A 118 8.89 10.40 -3.74
CA SER A 118 9.10 11.83 -3.96
C SER A 118 10.32 12.37 -3.19
N GLU A 119 10.59 11.84 -1.99
CA GLU A 119 11.80 12.16 -1.22
C GLU A 119 13.06 11.75 -1.98
N LEU A 120 13.10 10.55 -2.55
CA LEU A 120 14.24 10.07 -3.33
C LEU A 120 14.45 10.87 -4.62
N GLU A 121 13.35 11.26 -5.28
CA GLU A 121 13.40 12.14 -6.46
C GLU A 121 13.98 13.51 -6.12
N LEU A 122 13.54 14.09 -5.00
CA LEU A 122 14.08 15.33 -4.44
C LEU A 122 15.58 15.23 -4.15
N GLN A 123 16.01 14.18 -3.45
CA GLN A 123 17.43 13.95 -3.16
C GLN A 123 18.26 13.84 -4.45
N GLN A 124 17.72 13.20 -5.49
CA GLN A 124 18.38 13.10 -6.78
C GLN A 124 18.49 14.47 -7.47
N GLN A 125 17.46 15.32 -7.40
CA GLN A 125 17.47 16.68 -7.93
C GLN A 125 18.44 17.60 -7.18
N LEU A 126 18.52 17.48 -5.85
CA LEU A 126 19.47 18.24 -5.03
C LEU A 126 20.92 17.93 -5.40
N ASN A 127 21.24 16.65 -5.64
CA ASN A 127 22.56 16.25 -6.14
C ASN A 127 22.88 16.81 -7.54
N ASN A 128 21.85 17.18 -8.30
CA ASN A 128 21.97 17.72 -9.66
C ASN A 128 21.93 19.27 -9.71
N ASN A 129 21.94 19.96 -8.56
CA ASN A 129 22.04 21.43 -8.40
C ASN A 129 20.87 22.28 -8.95
N ASP A 130 19.63 21.76 -9.02
CA ASP A 130 18.50 22.55 -9.54
C ASP A 130 17.66 23.24 -8.45
N ALA A 131 17.34 24.53 -8.66
CA ALA A 131 16.79 25.47 -7.67
C ALA A 131 15.29 25.31 -7.33
N SER A 132 14.69 24.13 -7.60
CA SER A 132 13.24 23.85 -7.41
C SER A 132 12.89 23.23 -6.04
N TYR A 133 13.76 23.39 -5.04
CA TYR A 133 13.70 22.64 -3.78
C TYR A 133 12.50 23.02 -2.89
N ALA A 134 12.14 24.31 -2.81
CA ALA A 134 11.14 24.79 -1.86
C ALA A 134 9.71 24.37 -2.25
N LEU A 135 9.39 24.40 -3.55
CA LEU A 135 8.06 24.08 -4.06
C LEU A 135 7.77 22.57 -3.99
N GLN A 136 8.78 21.75 -4.25
CA GLN A 136 8.64 20.29 -4.21
C GLN A 136 8.69 19.75 -2.76
N GLN A 137 9.47 20.34 -1.85
CA GLN A 137 9.37 20.01 -0.41
C GLN A 137 8.00 20.38 0.17
N HIS A 138 7.47 21.55 -0.19
CA HIS A 138 6.12 21.95 0.20
C HIS A 138 5.06 20.96 -0.31
N ARG A 139 5.19 20.47 -1.55
CA ARG A 139 4.27 19.48 -2.13
C ARG A 139 4.33 18.12 -1.41
N CYS A 140 5.53 17.64 -1.06
CA CYS A 140 5.69 16.39 -0.30
C CYS A 140 5.08 16.51 1.10
N ALA A 141 5.36 17.62 1.80
CA ALA A 141 4.81 17.89 3.13
C ALA A 141 3.27 18.04 3.10
N LEU A 142 2.71 18.72 2.09
CA LEU A 142 1.25 18.84 1.93
C LEU A 142 0.58 17.51 1.62
N SER A 143 1.17 16.68 0.76
CA SER A 143 0.63 15.36 0.44
C SER A 143 0.56 14.46 1.67
N PHE A 144 1.55 14.52 2.55
CA PHE A 144 1.59 13.74 3.79
C PHE A 144 0.66 14.33 4.87
N SER A 145 0.65 15.65 5.02
CA SER A 145 -0.18 16.34 6.02
C SER A 145 -1.67 16.29 5.69
N SER A 146 -2.06 16.38 4.42
CA SER A 146 -3.48 16.33 4.03
C SER A 146 -4.13 14.99 4.35
N SER A 147 -3.39 13.89 4.26
CA SER A 147 -3.90 12.54 4.52
C SER A 147 -3.92 12.19 6.01
N ILE A 148 -3.05 12.79 6.83
CA ILE A 148 -3.10 12.64 8.30
C ILE A 148 -4.19 13.53 8.91
N PHE A 149 -4.42 14.73 8.37
CA PHE A 149 -5.27 15.74 9.03
C PHE A 149 -6.75 15.68 8.65
N THR A 150 -7.15 14.90 7.64
CA THR A 150 -8.59 14.69 7.36
C THR A 150 -9.29 13.83 8.40
N ASP A 151 -8.55 13.09 9.25
CA ASP A 151 -9.13 12.16 10.23
C ASP A 151 -8.59 12.31 11.66
N THR A 152 -8.09 13.49 12.05
CA THR A 152 -7.71 13.77 13.45
C THR A 152 -8.91 13.96 14.38
N TYR A 153 -9.74 12.92 14.48
CA TYR A 153 -10.31 12.44 15.74
C TYR A 153 -9.80 11.01 15.98
N GLY A 154 -8.51 10.80 16.31
CA GLY A 154 -8.15 9.56 17.00
C GLY A 154 -6.74 9.00 16.94
N PHE A 155 -5.81 9.43 16.09
CA PHE A 155 -4.46 8.84 16.10
C PHE A 155 -3.35 9.89 15.99
N GLY A 156 -2.77 10.23 17.14
CA GLY A 156 -1.45 10.85 17.20
C GLY A 156 -0.39 9.76 17.09
N CYS A 157 0.38 9.76 16.01
CA CYS A 157 1.62 9.00 15.96
C CYS A 157 2.72 9.89 15.39
N GLY A 158 3.69 10.23 16.25
CA GLY A 158 4.92 10.88 15.84
C GLY A 158 5.77 9.90 15.05
N CYS A 159 5.69 9.95 13.73
CA CYS A 159 6.51 9.17 12.82
C CYS A 159 7.57 10.07 12.16
N THR A 160 8.54 10.52 12.94
CA THR A 160 9.86 10.85 12.41
C THR A 160 10.78 9.72 12.84
N GLU A 161 11.30 8.97 11.87
CA GLU A 161 12.37 7.97 12.03
C GLU A 161 12.00 6.59 12.59
N THR A 162 11.03 5.91 12.00
CA THR A 162 11.19 4.46 11.77
C THR A 162 10.33 4.05 10.57
N CYS A 163 10.98 3.51 9.54
CA CYS A 163 10.29 2.79 8.48
C CYS A 163 9.35 1.75 9.12
N LEU A 164 8.05 1.86 8.88
CA LEU A 164 7.19 0.69 8.91
C LEU A 164 7.64 -0.17 7.73
N LEU A 165 8.65 -1.01 7.99
CA LEU A 165 8.99 -2.13 7.13
C LEU A 165 7.81 -3.10 7.24
N PHE A 166 6.99 -3.13 6.19
CA PHE A 166 6.58 -4.42 5.67
C PHE A 166 7.76 -5.01 4.92
#